data_AF-A0A392T1T8-F1
#
_entry.id   AF-A0A392T1T8-F1
#
_cell.length_a   1.000
_cell.length_b   1.000
_cell.length_c   1.000
_cell.angle_alpha   90.00
_cell.angle_beta   90.00
_cell.angle_gamma   90.00
#
_symmetry.space_group_name_H-M   'P 1'
#
loop_
_entity.id
_entity.type
_entity.pdbx_description
1 polymer ?
#
loop_
_entity_poly.entity_id
_entity_poly.type
_entity_poly.pdbx_seq_one_letter_code
_entity_poly.pdbx_strand_id
1 'polypeptide(L)'
;ARFVLPPAFSHGMLFDGETQIALPTADDAILADMGPEAIRDEIATHSMAVFKLLETVTFLNGRECKYLQERDAVRKKVKDIGLQLSELHAAFDDY
;
A
#
# COMPACT_ATOMS: atom_id res chain seq x y z
N ALA A 1 6.94 -19.44 20.54
CA ALA A 1 8.00 -18.71 19.80
C ALA A 1 7.55 -17.27 19.58
N ARG A 2 8.46 -16.27 19.52
CA ARG A 2 8.09 -14.86 19.27
C ARG A 2 8.31 -14.54 17.79
N PHE A 3 7.25 -14.13 17.11
CA PHE A 3 7.30 -13.70 15.72
C PHE A 3 7.34 -12.17 15.66
N VAL A 4 8.33 -11.64 14.94
CA VAL A 4 8.53 -10.21 14.75
C VAL A 4 8.08 -9.85 13.34
N LEU A 5 7.20 -8.85 13.21
CA LEU A 5 6.72 -8.41 11.91
C LEU A 5 7.75 -7.53 11.20
N PRO A 6 7.89 -7.68 9.87
CA PRO A 6 8.61 -6.68 9.09
C PRO A 6 7.81 -5.35 9.06
N PRO A 7 8.49 -4.20 8.90
CA PRO A 7 7.80 -2.92 8.80
C PRO A 7 6.79 -2.90 7.66
N ALA A 8 5.52 -2.58 7.96
CA ALA A 8 4.47 -2.46 6.95
C ALA A 8 4.40 -1.04 6.39
N PHE A 9 4.47 -0.89 5.07
CA PHE A 9 4.40 0.41 4.39
C PHE A 9 2.99 0.98 4.45
N SER A 10 2.79 2.01 5.26
CA SER A 10 1.65 2.92 5.18
C SER A 10 2.10 4.36 5.44
N HIS A 11 1.19 5.34 5.33
CA HIS A 11 1.47 6.75 5.64
C HIS A 11 1.85 7.02 7.11
N GLY A 12 1.92 5.97 7.95
CA GLY A 12 2.64 5.90 9.23
C GLY A 12 3.17 4.48 9.51
N MET A 13 4.14 4.34 10.41
CA MET A 13 4.68 3.04 10.82
C MET A 13 3.65 2.33 11.70
N LEU A 14 2.95 1.35 11.11
CA LEU A 14 1.87 0.60 11.79
C LEU A 14 2.42 -0.56 12.62
N PHE A 15 3.48 -1.18 12.11
CA PHE A 15 4.27 -2.20 12.79
C PHE A 15 5.74 -1.91 12.52
N ASP A 16 6.58 -2.09 13.53
CA ASP A 16 8.03 -1.94 13.48
C ASP A 16 8.73 -3.27 13.83
N GLY A 17 10.05 -3.29 13.74
CA GLY A 17 10.85 -4.48 14.09
C GLY A 17 10.82 -4.86 15.57
N GLU A 18 10.18 -4.05 16.43
CA GLU A 18 9.98 -4.34 17.85
C GLU A 18 8.57 -4.87 18.13
N THR A 19 7.66 -4.76 17.15
CA THR A 19 6.29 -5.24 17.24
C THR A 19 6.27 -6.76 17.28
N GLN A 20 5.85 -7.29 18.42
CA GLN A 20 5.70 -8.72 18.65
C GLN A 20 4.23 -9.12 18.54
N ILE A 21 3.96 -10.15 17.74
CA ILE A 21 2.67 -10.84 17.82
C ILE A 21 2.75 -11.87 18.94
N ALA A 22 1.92 -11.70 19.95
CA ALA A 22 1.69 -12.70 20.99
C ALA A 22 0.42 -13.48 20.63
N LEU A 23 0.53 -14.80 20.57
CA LEU A 23 -0.63 -15.68 20.53
C LEU A 23 -1.23 -15.75 21.95
N PRO A 24 -2.53 -15.53 22.11
CA PRO A 24 -3.21 -15.83 23.36
C PRO A 24 -2.98 -17.28 23.78
N THR A 25 -2.87 -17.54 25.08
CA THR A 25 -2.61 -18.90 25.60
C THR A 25 -3.66 -19.92 25.17
N ALA A 26 -4.92 -19.49 25.00
CA ALA A 26 -5.98 -20.35 24.51
C ALA A 26 -5.73 -20.77 23.05
N ASP A 27 -5.33 -19.84 22.20
CA ASP A 27 -5.07 -20.11 20.78
C ASP A 27 -3.82 -20.97 20.59
N ASP A 28 -2.79 -20.78 21.42
CA ASP A 28 -1.59 -21.63 21.44
C ASP A 28 -1.93 -23.07 21.82
N ALA A 29 -2.77 -23.28 22.83
CA ALA A 29 -3.24 -24.60 23.23
C ALA A 29 -4.09 -25.27 22.13
N ILE A 30 -4.95 -24.52 21.45
CA ILE A 30 -5.76 -25.01 20.32
C ILE A 30 -4.84 -25.44 19.17
N LEU A 31 -3.88 -24.60 18.79
CA LEU A 31 -2.95 -24.91 17.71
C LEU A 31 -2.03 -26.08 18.05
N ALA A 32 -1.66 -26.26 19.33
CA ALA A 32 -0.87 -27.40 19.78
C ALA A 32 -1.66 -28.73 19.77
N ASP A 33 -2.98 -28.67 19.99
CA ASP A 33 -3.88 -29.83 19.88
C ASP A 33 -4.22 -30.16 18.42
N MET A 34 -4.21 -29.17 17.54
CA MET A 34 -4.40 -29.37 16.10
C MET A 34 -3.24 -30.14 15.46
N GLY A 35 -3.57 -31.18 14.69
CA GLY A 35 -2.60 -31.90 13.87
C GLY A 35 -2.06 -31.03 12.71
N PRO A 36 -0.87 -31.36 12.16
CA PRO A 36 -0.23 -30.58 11.09
C PRO A 36 -1.03 -30.54 9.78
N GLU A 37 -1.93 -31.49 9.55
CA GLU A 37 -2.87 -31.47 8.42
C GLU A 37 -3.97 -30.43 8.63
N ALA A 38 -4.62 -30.42 9.80
CA ALA A 38 -5.65 -29.44 10.14
C ALA A 38 -5.11 -28.00 10.09
N ILE A 39 -3.87 -27.78 10.58
CA ILE A 39 -3.22 -26.46 10.50
C ILE A 39 -3.03 -26.04 9.03
N ARG A 40 -2.61 -26.95 8.15
CA ARG A 40 -2.43 -26.65 6.72
C ARG A 40 -3.74 -26.31 6.03
N ASP A 41 -4.81 -27.04 6.35
CA ASP A 41 -6.14 -26.79 5.78
C ASP A 41 -6.70 -25.44 6.24
N GLU A 42 -6.48 -25.07 7.51
CA GLU A 42 -6.90 -23.78 8.03
C GLU A 42 -6.14 -22.62 7.37
N ILE A 43 -4.82 -22.78 7.21
CA ILE A 43 -3.98 -21.82 6.47
C ILE A 43 -4.46 -21.70 5.02
N ALA A 44 -4.73 -22.81 4.33
CA ALA A 44 -5.18 -22.80 2.94
C ALA A 44 -6.52 -22.06 2.81
N THR A 45 -7.46 -22.33 3.72
CA THR A 45 -8.77 -21.68 3.78
C THR A 45 -8.64 -20.17 3.91
N HIS A 46 -7.83 -19.70 4.85
CA HIS A 46 -7.68 -18.27 5.13
C HIS A 46 -6.77 -17.54 4.14
N SER A 47 -5.79 -18.23 3.56
CA SER A 47 -4.88 -17.66 2.55
C SER A 47 -5.63 -17.15 1.33
N MET A 48 -6.72 -17.82 0.93
CA MET A 48 -7.56 -17.38 -0.19
C MET A 48 -8.14 -15.97 0.04
N ALA A 49 -8.62 -15.69 1.26
CA ALA A 49 -9.16 -14.37 1.60
C ALA A 49 -8.07 -13.29 1.56
N VAL A 50 -6.88 -13.60 2.08
CA VAL A 50 -5.71 -12.71 2.04
C VAL A 50 -5.28 -12.43 0.60
N PHE A 51 -5.23 -13.44 -0.27
CA PHE A 51 -4.86 -13.25 -1.67
C PHE A 51 -5.87 -12.41 -2.44
N LYS A 52 -7.18 -12.60 -2.20
CA LYS A 52 -8.22 -11.76 -2.80
C LYS A 52 -8.12 -10.30 -2.35
N LEU A 53 -7.81 -10.07 -1.07
CA LEU A 53 -7.58 -8.73 -0.57
C LEU A 53 -6.35 -8.10 -1.24
N LEU A 54 -5.25 -8.87 -1.36
CA LEU A 54 -4.03 -8.41 -2.03
C LEU A 54 -4.27 -8.07 -3.50
N GLU A 55 -5.04 -8.90 -4.22
CA GLU A 55 -5.44 -8.64 -5.61
C GLU A 55 -6.23 -7.33 -5.71
N THR A 56 -7.20 -7.13 -4.82
CA THR A 56 -8.04 -5.92 -4.78
C THR A 56 -7.20 -4.67 -4.52
N VAL A 57 -6.31 -4.71 -3.52
CA VAL A 57 -5.40 -3.60 -3.19
C VAL A 57 -4.46 -3.31 -4.36
N THR A 58 -3.92 -4.34 -5.01
CA THR A 58 -3.03 -4.19 -6.18
C THR A 58 -3.76 -3.52 -7.34
N PHE A 59 -4.99 -3.93 -7.62
CA PHE A 59 -5.83 -3.32 -8.65
C PHE A 59 -6.11 -1.83 -8.37
N LEU A 60 -6.50 -1.50 -7.14
CA LEU A 60 -6.75 -0.12 -6.72
C LEU A 60 -5.48 0.74 -6.82
N ASN A 61 -4.34 0.23 -6.34
CA ASN A 61 -3.05 0.90 -6.43
C ASN A 61 -2.68 1.19 -7.88
N GLY A 62 -2.86 0.23 -8.79
CA GLY A 62 -2.60 0.43 -10.22
C GLY A 62 -3.45 1.57 -10.82
N ARG A 63 -4.73 1.65 -10.44
CA ARG A 63 -5.62 2.74 -10.87
C ARG A 63 -5.21 4.09 -10.29
N GLU A 64 -4.88 4.14 -9.01
CA GLU A 64 -4.43 5.38 -8.35
C GLU A 64 -3.12 5.88 -8.98
N CYS A 65 -2.13 5.02 -9.18
CA CYS A 65 -0.88 5.36 -9.86
C CYS A 65 -1.13 5.98 -11.24
N LYS A 66 -2.01 5.38 -12.05
CA LYS A 66 -2.39 5.91 -13.35
C LYS A 66 -3.02 7.30 -13.24
N TYR A 67 -3.96 7.48 -12.31
CA TYR A 67 -4.59 8.77 -12.07
C TYR A 67 -3.58 9.85 -11.65
N LEU A 68 -2.67 9.52 -10.74
CA LEU A 68 -1.62 10.44 -10.29
C LEU A 68 -0.70 10.86 -11.45
N GLN A 69 -0.32 9.90 -12.30
CA GLN A 69 0.50 10.16 -13.49
C GLN A 69 -0.21 11.12 -14.46
N GLU A 70 -1.49 10.89 -14.78
CA GLU A 70 -2.27 11.75 -15.66
C GLU A 70 -2.43 13.17 -15.08
N ARG A 71 -2.75 13.26 -13.78
CA ARG A 71 -2.86 14.52 -13.05
C ARG A 71 -1.56 15.30 -13.09
N ASP A 72 -0.42 14.66 -12.85
CA ASP A 72 0.87 15.31 -12.83
C ASP A 72 1.33 15.75 -14.22
N ALA A 73 0.98 14.98 -15.27
CA ALA A 73 1.17 15.39 -16.66
C ALA A 73 0.36 16.65 -17.02
N VAL A 74 -0.91 16.72 -16.60
CA VAL A 74 -1.75 17.91 -16.81
C VAL A 74 -1.20 19.11 -16.04
N ARG A 75 -0.83 18.94 -14.77
CA ARG A 75 -0.23 20.00 -13.95
C ARG A 75 1.05 20.55 -14.56
N LYS A 76 1.88 19.69 -15.15
CA LYS A 76 3.08 20.13 -15.88
C LYS A 76 2.70 21.02 -17.06
N LYS A 77 1.77 20.59 -17.92
CA LYS A 77 1.31 21.38 -19.07
C LYS A 77 0.75 22.74 -18.67
N VAL A 78 -0.04 22.80 -17.58
CA VAL A 78 -0.57 24.07 -17.08
C VAL A 78 0.54 25.03 -16.66
N LYS A 79 1.58 24.52 -15.98
CA LYS A 79 2.76 25.33 -15.61
C LYS A 79 3.51 25.83 -16.84
N ASP A 80 3.73 24.96 -17.82
CA ASP A 80 4.45 25.30 -19.05
C ASP A 80 3.71 26.40 -19.83
N ILE A 81 2.37 26.28 -19.97
CA ILE A 81 1.54 27.31 -20.61
C ILE A 81 1.58 28.63 -19.82
N GLY A 82 1.47 28.57 -18.49
CA GLY A 82 1.55 29.76 -17.65
C GLY A 82 2.87 30.51 -17.78
N LEU A 83 3.98 29.78 -17.94
CA LEU A 83 5.30 30.35 -18.18
C LEU A 83 5.35 31.04 -19.56
N GLN A 84 4.89 30.37 -20.62
CA GLN A 84 4.81 30.95 -21.97
C GLN A 84 3.96 32.22 -22.02
N LEU A 85 2.83 32.26 -21.30
CA LEU A 85 1.98 33.45 -21.21
C LEU A 85 2.69 34.59 -20.48
N SER A 86 3.46 34.29 -19.45
CA SER A 86 4.21 35.29 -18.69
C SER A 86 5.36 35.89 -19.53
N GLU A 87 6.08 35.05 -20.27
CA GLU A 87 7.12 35.48 -21.21
C GLU A 87 6.54 36.36 -22.33
N LEU A 88 5.40 35.97 -22.89
CA LEU A 88 4.72 36.76 -23.93
C LEU A 88 4.27 38.12 -23.38
N HIS A 89 3.70 38.16 -22.18
CA HIS A 89 3.28 39.40 -21.55
C HIS A 89 4.45 40.35 -21.30
N ALA A 90 5.56 39.84 -20.76
CA ALA A 90 6.79 40.63 -20.55
C ALA A 90 7.34 41.19 -21.87
N ALA A 91 7.28 40.42 -22.96
CA ALA A 91 7.72 40.87 -24.28
C ALA A 91 6.83 41.99 -24.86
N PHE A 92 5.54 42.05 -24.48
CA PHE A 92 4.65 43.14 -24.86
C PHE A 92 4.81 44.40 -23.99
N ASP A 93 5.12 44.24 -22.70
CA ASP A 93 5.31 45.36 -21.78
C ASP A 93 6.63 46.13 -21.99
N ASP A 94 7.62 45.50 -22.65
CA ASP A 94 8.92 46.10 -23.01
C ASP A 94 8.86 47.00 -24.27
N TYR A 95 7.69 47.23 -24.87
CA TYR A 95 7.47 48.02 -26.10
C TYR A 95 6.63 49.29 -25.84
#